data_AF-A0A1B0D9M6-F1
#
_entry.id   AF-A0A1B0D9M6-F1
#
_cell.length_a   1.000
_cell.length_b   1.000
_cell.length_c   1.000
_cell.angle_alpha   90.00
_cell.angle_beta   90.00
_cell.angle_gamma   90.00
#
_symmetry.space_group_name_H-M   'P 1'
#
loop_
_entity.id
_entity.type
_entity.pdbx_description
1 polymer ?
#
loop_
_entity_poly.entity_id
_entity_poly.type
_entity_poly.pdbx_seq_one_letter_code
_entity_poly.pdbx_strand_id
1 'polypeptide(L)'
;MKTEGFFVVYFGKPDEVAPGEKFVRMAFAEAFKEVDTAINQTVASLFSPEPRDSHDYGEKFRVFRFPNEPARELARAAEVYERTLVNIRKHIDSGQVMTANKTDFNYTEVLSPEHLELIASLSGCMAHRQKPNCTDMCFHGKYRTIDGTCNNLANPTWGASLTGFRRILSPVYENELSMPVGWTKGRLYNGFPLPSARLVSMKMISTEEITPDSRITHM
;
A
#
# COMPACT_ATOMS: atom_id res chain seq x y z
N MET A 1 32.48 1.44 20.99
CA MET A 1 31.72 0.17 21.10
C MET A 1 30.25 0.50 20.83
N LYS A 2 29.78 0.28 19.61
CA LYS A 2 28.37 0.44 19.25
C LYS A 2 27.68 -0.91 19.51
N THR A 3 26.68 -0.91 20.37
CA THR A 3 25.85 -2.07 20.67
C THR A 3 24.89 -2.30 19.51
N GLU A 4 25.04 -3.43 18.84
CA GLU A 4 24.06 -3.99 17.91
C GLU A 4 22.78 -4.33 18.69
N GLY A 5 21.69 -3.62 18.40
CA GLY A 5 20.37 -3.92 18.91
C GLY A 5 19.78 -5.07 18.12
N PHE A 6 20.01 -6.31 18.56
CA PHE A 6 19.22 -7.47 18.14
C PHE A 6 17.76 -7.22 18.54
N PHE A 7 16.89 -6.97 17.55
CA PHE A 7 15.45 -7.05 17.73
C PHE A 7 15.08 -8.52 17.94
N VAL A 8 14.95 -8.92 19.20
CA VAL A 8 14.41 -10.23 19.57
C VAL A 8 12.91 -10.20 19.33
N VAL A 9 12.46 -10.86 18.24
CA VAL A 9 11.05 -11.14 18.01
C VAL A 9 10.62 -12.16 19.07
N TYR A 10 9.75 -11.73 19.98
CA TYR A 10 9.11 -12.65 20.94
C TYR A 10 8.20 -13.62 20.17
N PHE A 11 8.65 -14.86 20.01
CA PHE A 11 7.79 -15.98 19.65
C PHE A 11 6.90 -16.28 20.86
N GLY A 12 5.64 -15.86 20.80
CA GLY A 12 4.60 -16.33 21.72
C GLY A 12 4.51 -17.86 21.70
N LYS A 13 4.18 -18.46 22.85
CA LYS A 13 4.13 -19.92 23.05
C LYS A 13 3.28 -20.63 21.96
N PRO A 14 3.62 -21.87 21.54
CA PRO A 14 3.08 -22.47 20.32
C PRO A 14 1.59 -22.88 20.34
N ASP A 15 0.91 -22.87 21.50
CA ASP A 15 -0.28 -23.71 21.70
C ASP A 15 -1.61 -22.98 21.95
N GLU A 16 -1.69 -21.65 21.81
CA GLU A 16 -2.96 -20.90 21.95
C GLU A 16 -3.23 -19.92 20.78
N VAL A 17 -2.73 -20.24 19.59
CA VAL A 17 -2.96 -19.41 18.40
C VAL A 17 -4.30 -19.78 17.75
N ALA A 18 -5.22 -18.82 17.68
CA ALA A 18 -6.53 -19.01 17.06
C ALA A 18 -6.39 -19.55 15.61
N PRO A 19 -7.30 -20.41 15.13
CA PRO A 19 -7.21 -20.98 13.78
C PRO A 19 -7.06 -19.93 12.67
N GLY A 20 -7.73 -18.78 12.82
CA GLY A 20 -7.63 -17.64 11.90
C GLY A 20 -6.23 -17.00 11.87
N GLU A 21 -5.57 -16.91 13.02
CA GLU A 21 -4.21 -16.36 13.10
C GLU A 21 -3.19 -17.30 12.43
N LYS A 22 -3.32 -18.61 12.58
CA LYS A 22 -2.46 -19.59 11.88
C LYS A 22 -2.56 -19.44 10.37
N PHE A 23 -3.77 -19.24 9.86
CA PHE A 23 -4.03 -19.01 8.45
C PHE A 23 -3.38 -17.72 7.94
N VAL A 24 -3.54 -16.61 8.67
CA VAL A 24 -2.90 -15.32 8.34
C VAL A 24 -1.37 -15.45 8.31
N ARG A 25 -0.78 -16.16 9.28
CA ARG A 25 0.67 -16.40 9.33
C ARG A 25 1.18 -17.23 8.16
N MET A 26 0.42 -18.22 7.71
CA MET A 26 0.75 -19.01 6.52
C MET A 26 0.78 -18.13 5.26
N ALA A 27 -0.27 -17.35 5.04
CA ALA A 27 -0.36 -16.45 3.87
C ALA A 27 0.73 -15.37 3.89
N PHE A 28 1.06 -14.86 5.09
CA PHE A 28 2.18 -13.93 5.28
C PHE A 28 3.52 -14.57 4.92
N ALA A 29 3.79 -15.81 5.34
CA ALA A 29 5.05 -16.49 5.04
C ALA A 29 5.24 -16.72 3.53
N GLU A 30 4.15 -17.06 2.81
CA GLU A 30 4.15 -17.14 1.34
C GLU A 30 4.47 -15.78 0.73
N ALA A 31 3.75 -14.73 1.14
CA ALA A 31 3.93 -13.37 0.63
C ALA A 31 5.35 -12.84 0.88
N PHE A 32 5.87 -13.02 2.09
CA PHE A 32 7.22 -12.62 2.47
C PHE A 32 8.27 -13.25 1.55
N LYS A 33 8.16 -14.57 1.31
CA LYS A 33 9.08 -15.30 0.45
C LYS A 33 8.99 -14.84 -1.01
N GLU A 34 7.78 -14.65 -1.52
CA GLU A 34 7.57 -14.17 -2.89
C GLU A 34 8.19 -12.79 -3.12
N VAL A 35 7.92 -11.85 -2.21
CA VAL A 35 8.42 -10.46 -2.30
C VAL A 35 9.94 -10.42 -2.17
N ASP A 36 10.53 -11.12 -1.20
CA ASP A 36 11.99 -11.15 -1.03
C ASP A 36 12.71 -11.77 -2.21
N THR A 37 12.13 -12.85 -2.76
CA THR A 37 12.70 -13.49 -3.94
C THR A 37 12.68 -12.51 -5.12
N ALA A 38 11.58 -11.79 -5.36
CA ALA A 38 11.47 -10.82 -6.44
C ALA A 38 12.41 -9.61 -6.26
N ILE A 39 12.54 -9.09 -5.04
CA ILE A 39 13.47 -7.99 -4.72
C ILE A 39 14.91 -8.45 -4.95
N ASN A 40 15.29 -9.62 -4.44
CA ASN A 40 16.65 -10.14 -4.60
C ASN A 40 17.00 -10.42 -6.06
N GLN A 41 16.06 -10.95 -6.85
CA GLN A 41 16.23 -11.12 -8.29
C GLN A 41 16.40 -9.77 -9.00
N THR A 42 15.62 -8.77 -8.61
CA THR A 42 15.71 -7.42 -9.19
C THR A 42 17.06 -6.80 -8.88
N VAL A 43 17.52 -6.86 -7.62
CA VAL A 43 18.83 -6.35 -7.20
C VAL A 43 19.96 -7.10 -7.91
N ALA A 44 19.92 -8.43 -7.96
CA ALA A 44 20.93 -9.23 -8.64
C ALA A 44 20.99 -8.90 -10.14
N SER A 45 19.84 -8.66 -10.78
CA SER A 45 19.79 -8.26 -12.19
C SER A 45 20.26 -6.83 -12.42
N LEU A 46 20.01 -5.87 -11.53
CA LEU A 46 20.42 -4.48 -11.74
C LEU A 46 21.91 -4.25 -11.45
N PHE A 47 22.49 -5.02 -10.53
CA PHE A 47 23.86 -4.85 -10.06
C PHE A 47 24.76 -6.05 -10.38
N SER A 48 24.38 -6.88 -11.36
CA SER A 48 25.22 -7.98 -11.84
C SER A 48 26.57 -7.45 -12.36
N PRO A 49 27.71 -8.04 -11.96
CA PRO A 49 29.03 -7.62 -12.42
C PRO A 49 29.34 -8.03 -13.87
N GLU A 50 28.43 -8.74 -14.54
CA GLU A 50 28.62 -9.12 -15.94
C GLU A 50 28.59 -7.89 -16.85
N PRO A 51 29.52 -7.77 -17.81
CA PRO A 51 29.56 -6.67 -18.75
C PRO A 51 28.34 -6.77 -19.66
N ARG A 52 27.29 -6.03 -19.31
CA ARG A 52 26.14 -5.84 -20.20
C ARG A 52 26.56 -4.97 -21.35
N ASP A 53 26.75 -5.59 -22.51
CA ASP A 53 26.94 -4.91 -23.79
C ASP A 53 25.62 -4.28 -24.29
N SER A 54 24.79 -3.78 -23.37
CA SER A 54 23.51 -3.15 -23.66
C SER A 54 23.72 -1.65 -23.78
N HIS A 55 23.72 -1.15 -25.03
CA HIS A 55 23.57 0.27 -25.35
C HIS A 55 22.20 0.85 -24.93
N ASP A 56 21.39 0.12 -24.16
CA ASP A 56 20.09 0.55 -23.68
C ASP A 56 20.26 1.54 -22.51
N TYR A 57 20.16 2.82 -22.84
CA TYR A 57 20.11 3.91 -21.87
C TYR A 57 19.04 3.68 -20.79
N GLY A 58 17.96 2.97 -21.11
CA GLY A 58 16.89 2.61 -20.17
C GLY A 58 17.38 1.77 -18.98
N GLU A 59 18.31 0.83 -19.18
CA GLU A 59 18.91 0.05 -18.09
C GLU A 59 19.74 0.94 -17.15
N LYS A 60 20.54 1.84 -17.72
CA LYS A 60 21.35 2.77 -16.95
C LYS A 60 20.47 3.70 -16.11
N PHE A 61 19.39 4.22 -16.69
CA PHE A 61 18.41 5.03 -15.95
C PHE A 61 17.69 4.24 -14.85
N ARG A 62 17.48 2.93 -15.01
CA ARG A 62 16.90 2.09 -13.95
C ARG A 62 17.79 2.03 -12.71
N VAL A 63 19.11 1.93 -12.88
CA VAL A 63 20.07 1.96 -11.75
C VAL A 63 20.02 3.31 -11.02
N PHE A 64 20.04 4.43 -11.76
CA PHE A 64 19.95 5.77 -11.14
C PHE A 64 18.63 6.04 -10.42
N ARG A 65 17.52 5.45 -10.89
CA ARG A 65 16.19 5.57 -10.25
C ARG A 65 15.95 4.52 -9.17
N PHE A 66 16.86 3.56 -9.01
CA PHE A 66 16.67 2.49 -8.04
C PHE A 66 16.67 3.09 -6.62
N PRO A 67 15.64 2.81 -5.80
CA PRO A 67 15.49 3.42 -4.49
C PRO A 67 16.66 3.08 -3.56
N ASN A 68 17.00 4.04 -2.69
CA ASN A 68 17.94 3.81 -1.60
C ASN A 68 17.39 2.79 -0.58
N GLU A 69 18.24 2.30 0.31
CA GLU A 69 17.86 1.28 1.30
C GLU A 69 16.62 1.65 2.15
N PRO A 70 16.51 2.85 2.75
CA PRO A 70 15.32 3.18 3.55
C PRO A 70 14.02 3.20 2.73
N ALA A 71 14.07 3.68 1.49
CA ALA A 71 12.89 3.66 0.62
C ALA A 71 12.51 2.24 0.20
N ARG A 72 13.50 1.35 0.02
CA ARG A 72 13.27 -0.07 -0.27
C ARG A 72 12.65 -0.80 0.91
N GLU A 73 13.11 -0.53 2.14
CA GLU A 73 12.52 -1.13 3.33
C GLU A 73 11.04 -0.75 3.49
N LEU A 74 10.72 0.53 3.26
CA LEU A 74 9.33 1.00 3.29
C LEU A 74 8.48 0.36 2.18
N ALA A 75 9.00 0.34 0.94
CA ALA A 75 8.29 -0.27 -0.19
C ALA A 75 8.08 -1.78 0.03
N ARG A 76 9.09 -2.47 0.55
CA ARG A 76 9.02 -3.90 0.90
C ARG A 76 7.97 -4.15 1.96
N ALA A 77 7.93 -3.34 3.03
CA ALA A 77 6.94 -3.49 4.09
C ALA A 77 5.50 -3.36 3.57
N ALA A 78 5.26 -2.37 2.70
CA ALA A 78 3.97 -2.18 2.05
C ALA A 78 3.62 -3.35 1.10
N GLU A 79 4.58 -3.78 0.27
CA GLU A 79 4.37 -4.87 -0.68
C GLU A 79 4.06 -6.20 0.02
N VAL A 80 4.80 -6.56 1.09
CA VAL A 80 4.52 -7.77 1.87
C VAL A 80 3.12 -7.70 2.49
N TYR A 81 2.71 -6.54 2.99
CA TYR A 81 1.37 -6.35 3.55
C TYR A 81 0.28 -6.60 2.49
N GLU A 82 0.37 -5.92 1.33
CA GLU A 82 -0.61 -6.06 0.26
C GLU A 82 -0.64 -7.48 -0.31
N ARG A 83 0.54 -8.06 -0.53
CA ARG A 83 0.67 -9.42 -1.05
C ARG A 83 0.09 -10.47 -0.11
N THR A 84 0.22 -10.25 1.21
CA THR A 84 -0.41 -11.12 2.21
C THR A 84 -1.93 -11.12 2.06
N LEU A 85 -2.56 -9.96 1.85
CA LEU A 85 -4.00 -9.85 1.63
C LEU A 85 -4.45 -10.54 0.33
N VAL A 86 -3.65 -10.43 -0.73
CA VAL A 86 -3.90 -11.14 -1.99
C VAL A 86 -3.82 -12.66 -1.80
N ASN A 87 -2.81 -13.15 -1.08
CA ASN A 87 -2.66 -14.58 -0.82
C ASN A 87 -3.78 -15.12 0.08
N ILE A 88 -4.20 -14.35 1.10
CA ILE A 88 -5.37 -14.67 1.92
C ILE A 88 -6.61 -14.88 1.04
N ARG A 89 -6.88 -13.93 0.13
CA ARG A 89 -8.01 -14.05 -0.80
C ARG A 89 -7.89 -15.28 -1.69
N LYS A 90 -6.71 -15.50 -2.28
CA LYS A 90 -6.43 -16.66 -3.14
C LYS A 90 -6.71 -17.98 -2.41
N HIS A 91 -6.30 -18.11 -1.15
CA HIS A 91 -6.55 -19.30 -0.33
C HIS A 91 -8.05 -19.49 -0.06
N ILE A 92 -8.79 -18.41 0.19
CA ILE A 92 -10.25 -18.45 0.38
C ILE A 92 -10.95 -18.87 -0.91
N ASP A 93 -10.62 -18.25 -2.05
CA ASP A 93 -11.19 -18.58 -3.36
C ASP A 93 -10.91 -20.04 -3.76
N SER A 94 -9.79 -20.61 -3.29
CA SER A 94 -9.43 -22.02 -3.49
C SER A 94 -10.21 -23.01 -2.61
N GLY A 95 -11.07 -22.53 -1.71
CA GLY A 95 -11.93 -23.36 -0.87
C GLY A 95 -11.29 -23.86 0.42
N GLN A 96 -10.18 -23.25 0.87
CA GLN A 96 -9.56 -23.62 2.15
C GLN A 96 -10.34 -23.13 3.38
N VAL A 97 -11.36 -22.29 3.21
CA VAL A 97 -12.30 -21.86 4.26
C VAL A 97 -13.72 -22.30 3.89
N MET A 98 -14.21 -23.36 4.55
CA MET A 98 -15.44 -24.11 4.24
C MET A 98 -16.76 -23.43 4.70
N THR A 99 -16.85 -22.10 4.79
CA THR A 99 -18.00 -21.44 5.46
C THR A 99 -18.66 -20.25 4.75
N ALA A 100 -18.24 -19.85 3.54
CA ALA A 100 -18.88 -18.73 2.84
C ALA A 100 -19.55 -19.17 1.53
N ASN A 101 -20.82 -18.81 1.35
CA ASN A 101 -21.51 -18.92 0.06
C ASN A 101 -20.70 -18.16 -1.01
N LYS A 102 -20.52 -18.78 -2.18
CA LYS A 102 -19.69 -18.31 -3.31
C LYS A 102 -20.09 -16.96 -3.94
N THR A 103 -21.14 -16.32 -3.45
CA THR A 103 -21.70 -15.10 -4.02
C THR A 103 -21.59 -14.01 -2.97
N ASP A 104 -20.68 -13.08 -3.24
CA ASP A 104 -20.36 -11.87 -2.46
C ASP A 104 -19.49 -12.11 -1.22
N PHE A 105 -18.22 -12.46 -1.48
CA PHE A 105 -17.20 -12.52 -0.45
C PHE A 105 -16.83 -11.11 0.04
N ASN A 106 -17.23 -10.77 1.27
CA ASN A 106 -16.82 -9.54 1.91
C ASN A 106 -15.58 -9.78 2.79
N TYR A 107 -14.48 -9.10 2.50
CA TYR A 107 -13.22 -9.22 3.25
C TYR A 107 -13.38 -8.93 4.76
N THR A 108 -14.38 -8.13 5.14
CA THR A 108 -14.67 -7.81 6.56
C THR A 108 -15.19 -9.02 7.34
N GLU A 109 -15.68 -10.05 6.66
CA GLU A 109 -16.20 -11.27 7.28
C GLU A 109 -15.09 -12.28 7.64
N VAL A 110 -13.90 -12.15 7.03
CA VAL A 110 -12.76 -13.05 7.28
C VAL A 110 -11.60 -12.38 8.02
N LEU A 111 -11.39 -11.08 7.82
CA LEU A 111 -10.30 -10.35 8.48
C LEU A 111 -10.84 -9.39 9.53
N SER A 112 -10.60 -9.72 10.80
CA SER A 112 -10.81 -8.80 11.92
C SER A 112 -9.75 -7.68 11.90
N PRO A 113 -10.01 -6.53 12.55
CA PRO A 113 -9.01 -5.49 12.74
C PRO A 113 -7.71 -5.99 13.39
N GLU A 114 -7.81 -6.99 14.26
CA GLU A 114 -6.68 -7.63 14.94
C GLU A 114 -5.78 -8.38 13.94
N HIS A 115 -6.36 -9.09 12.97
CA HIS A 115 -5.58 -9.73 11.90
C HIS A 115 -4.84 -8.71 11.03
N LEU A 116 -5.47 -7.57 10.72
CA LEU A 116 -4.84 -6.50 9.94
C LEU A 116 -3.70 -5.84 10.73
N GLU A 117 -3.88 -5.63 12.03
CA GLU A 117 -2.81 -5.14 12.91
C GLU A 117 -1.65 -6.12 13.02
N LEU A 118 -1.93 -7.42 13.12
CA LEU A 118 -0.92 -8.46 13.09
C LEU A 118 -0.11 -8.43 11.78
N ILE A 119 -0.77 -8.37 10.62
CA ILE A 119 -0.07 -8.31 9.33
C ILE A 119 0.78 -7.04 9.25
N ALA A 120 0.26 -5.88 9.68
CA ALA A 120 1.00 -4.62 9.70
C ALA A 120 2.22 -4.68 10.63
N SER A 121 2.08 -5.32 11.79
CA SER A 121 3.18 -5.53 12.73
C SER A 121 4.24 -6.49 12.17
N LEU A 122 3.83 -7.56 11.49
CA LEU A 122 4.74 -8.54 10.90
C LEU A 122 5.47 -7.99 9.67
N SER A 123 4.78 -7.23 8.83
CA SER A 123 5.37 -6.64 7.61
C SER A 123 6.23 -5.41 7.91
N GLY A 124 6.05 -4.77 9.07
CA GLY A 124 6.65 -3.46 9.38
C GLY A 124 5.90 -2.29 8.73
N CYS A 125 4.73 -2.52 8.13
CA CYS A 125 3.88 -1.49 7.52
C CYS A 125 3.12 -0.65 8.58
N MET A 126 3.78 -0.31 9.68
CA MET A 126 3.28 0.55 10.76
C MET A 126 3.46 2.05 10.44
N ALA A 127 3.87 2.37 9.21
CA ALA A 127 4.50 3.63 8.78
C ALA A 127 3.68 4.93 8.97
N HIS A 128 2.39 4.85 9.34
CA HIS A 128 1.53 6.04 9.47
C HIS A 128 0.87 6.22 10.85
N ARG A 129 1.21 5.40 11.85
CA ARG A 129 0.54 5.40 13.16
C ARG A 129 1.44 5.79 14.33
N GLN A 130 2.46 6.61 14.10
CA GLN A 130 3.14 7.23 15.24
C GLN A 130 2.18 8.21 15.92
N LYS A 131 1.94 8.02 17.21
CA LYS A 131 1.21 8.99 18.03
C LYS A 131 2.20 10.10 18.39
N PRO A 132 2.09 11.30 17.80
CA PRO A 132 3.04 12.37 18.08
C PRO A 132 2.88 12.82 19.54
N ASN A 133 4.00 13.20 20.15
CA ASN A 133 3.98 13.73 21.50
C ASN A 133 3.65 15.23 21.46
N CYS A 134 2.44 15.58 21.88
CA CYS A 134 1.95 16.96 21.90
C CYS A 134 2.03 17.63 23.28
N THR A 135 2.87 17.13 24.19
CA THR A 135 2.93 17.63 25.59
C THR A 135 3.67 18.95 25.75
N ASP A 136 4.53 19.33 24.80
CA ASP A 136 5.21 20.62 24.81
C ASP A 136 4.26 21.76 24.38
N MET A 137 3.48 22.23 25.35
CA MET A 137 2.54 23.33 25.13
C MET A 137 3.23 24.68 24.91
N CYS A 138 4.49 24.83 25.30
CA CYS A 138 5.26 26.05 25.02
C CYS A 138 5.50 26.19 23.50
N PHE A 139 5.86 25.08 22.85
CA PHE A 139 6.01 25.02 21.41
C PHE A 139 4.65 25.04 20.68
N HIS A 140 3.77 24.08 20.98
CA HIS A 140 2.50 23.89 20.23
C HIS A 140 1.50 25.04 20.44
N GLY A 141 1.63 25.82 21.51
CA GLY A 141 0.81 27.02 21.73
C GLY A 141 1.23 28.22 20.87
N LYS A 142 2.45 28.22 20.33
CA LYS A 142 3.02 29.37 19.60
C LYS A 142 3.33 29.08 18.14
N TYR A 143 3.72 27.85 17.83
CA TYR A 143 4.19 27.46 16.50
C TYR A 143 3.48 26.21 16.00
N ARG A 144 3.42 26.08 14.68
CA ARG A 144 2.95 24.85 14.01
C ARG A 144 4.15 23.96 13.73
N THR A 145 3.95 22.66 13.85
CA THR A 145 4.90 21.67 13.34
C THR A 145 4.95 21.73 11.81
N ILE A 146 6.08 21.31 11.23
CA ILE A 146 6.29 21.33 9.78
C ILE A 146 5.31 20.38 9.07
N ASP A 147 5.03 19.23 9.70
CA ASP A 147 4.16 18.19 9.16
C ASP A 147 2.68 18.37 9.53
N GLY A 148 2.34 19.38 10.35
CA GLY A 148 0.96 19.66 10.78
C GLY A 148 0.46 18.84 11.98
N THR A 149 1.31 17.99 12.56
CA THR A 149 0.97 17.24 13.79
C THR A 149 0.65 18.16 14.97
N CYS A 150 -0.15 17.68 15.91
CA CYS A 150 -0.57 18.39 17.13
C CYS A 150 -1.35 19.69 16.88
N ASN A 151 -1.83 19.94 15.65
CA ASN A 151 -2.74 21.06 15.40
C ASN A 151 -4.10 20.85 16.09
N ASN A 152 -4.57 19.59 16.13
CA ASN A 152 -5.72 19.17 16.91
C ASN A 152 -5.23 18.31 18.09
N LEU A 153 -5.32 18.81 19.32
CA LEU A 153 -4.78 18.12 20.50
C LEU A 153 -5.52 16.82 20.85
N ALA A 154 -6.81 16.71 20.52
CA ALA A 154 -7.59 15.50 20.72
C ALA A 154 -7.28 14.43 19.66
N ASN A 155 -6.96 14.86 18.44
CA ASN A 155 -6.60 14.00 17.31
C ASN A 155 -5.34 14.51 16.61
N PRO A 156 -4.15 14.27 17.18
CA PRO A 156 -2.92 14.93 16.75
C PRO A 156 -2.48 14.75 15.30
N THR A 157 -2.99 13.74 14.61
CA THR A 157 -2.63 13.42 13.22
C THR A 157 -3.62 13.99 12.20
N TRP A 158 -4.72 14.61 12.63
CA TRP A 158 -5.71 15.17 11.71
C TRP A 158 -5.15 16.38 10.96
N GLY A 159 -5.12 16.26 9.62
CA GLY A 159 -4.55 17.29 8.75
C GLY A 159 -3.02 17.26 8.67
N ALA A 160 -2.37 16.30 9.33
CA ALA A 160 -0.93 16.11 9.20
C ALA A 160 -0.58 15.52 7.82
N SER A 161 0.56 15.92 7.27
CA SER A 161 1.13 15.36 6.05
C SER A 161 1.48 13.87 6.22
N LEU A 162 1.68 13.16 5.10
CA LEU A 162 1.98 11.72 5.09
C LEU A 162 0.92 10.86 5.81
N THR A 163 -0.33 11.32 5.83
CA THR A 163 -1.50 10.55 6.30
C THR A 163 -2.43 10.26 5.12
N GLY A 164 -3.20 9.17 5.21
CA GLY A 164 -4.17 8.82 4.18
C GLY A 164 -5.32 9.83 4.11
N PHE A 165 -5.82 10.11 2.91
CA PHE A 165 -6.99 10.96 2.73
C PHE A 165 -8.22 10.37 3.44
N ARG A 166 -9.00 11.24 4.10
CA ARG A 166 -10.30 10.87 4.66
C ARG A 166 -11.26 10.51 3.53
N ARG A 167 -11.86 9.33 3.61
CA ARG A 167 -12.89 8.89 2.68
C ARG A 167 -14.27 9.36 3.15
N ILE A 168 -14.98 10.12 2.31
CA ILE A 168 -16.38 10.53 2.57
C ILE A 168 -17.35 9.40 2.20
N LEU A 169 -17.03 8.66 1.13
CA LEU A 169 -17.75 7.48 0.66
C LEU A 169 -16.83 6.27 0.67
N SER A 170 -17.43 5.08 0.71
CA SER A 170 -16.69 3.82 0.59
C SER A 170 -15.88 3.77 -0.72
N PRO A 171 -14.65 3.24 -0.68
CA PRO A 171 -13.86 3.06 -1.90
C PRO A 171 -14.53 2.08 -2.87
N VAL A 172 -14.32 2.28 -4.16
CA VAL A 172 -14.70 1.33 -5.21
C VAL A 172 -13.44 0.86 -5.91
N TYR A 173 -13.12 -0.41 -5.73
CA TYR A 173 -12.01 -1.11 -6.38
C TYR A 173 -12.55 -2.31 -7.15
N GLU A 174 -11.89 -2.69 -8.23
CA GLU A 174 -12.31 -3.82 -9.07
C GLU A 174 -12.30 -5.16 -8.30
N ASN A 175 -11.36 -5.29 -7.36
CA ASN A 175 -11.26 -6.40 -6.42
C ASN A 175 -11.66 -5.99 -4.99
N GLU A 176 -12.35 -4.86 -4.78
CA GLU A 176 -12.77 -4.37 -3.46
C GLU A 176 -11.63 -4.04 -2.47
N LEU A 177 -10.36 -4.17 -2.87
CA LEU A 177 -9.20 -3.96 -2.00
C LEU A 177 -8.28 -2.85 -2.52
N SER A 178 -7.69 -3.05 -3.69
CA SER A 178 -6.62 -2.18 -4.20
C SER A 178 -6.57 -2.06 -5.72
N MET A 179 -7.15 -3.01 -6.47
CA MET A 179 -7.11 -2.99 -7.93
C MET A 179 -7.99 -1.86 -8.45
N PRO A 180 -7.44 -0.93 -9.25
CA PRO A 180 -8.24 0.13 -9.83
C PRO A 180 -9.28 -0.43 -10.79
N VAL A 181 -10.39 0.29 -10.91
CA VAL A 181 -11.46 -0.03 -11.84
C VAL A 181 -10.93 0.03 -13.27
N GLY A 182 -11.13 -1.05 -14.04
CA GLY A 182 -10.64 -1.19 -15.42
C GLY A 182 -9.29 -1.89 -15.56
N TRP A 183 -8.76 -2.47 -14.48
CA TRP A 183 -7.50 -3.22 -14.50
C TRP A 183 -7.62 -4.52 -15.32
N THR A 184 -8.68 -5.30 -15.13
CA THR A 184 -8.89 -6.56 -15.83
C THR A 184 -9.52 -6.32 -17.21
N LYS A 185 -8.78 -6.69 -18.26
CA LYS A 185 -9.26 -6.58 -19.65
C LYS A 185 -10.52 -7.43 -19.84
N GLY A 186 -11.53 -6.85 -20.48
CA GLY A 186 -12.80 -7.52 -20.79
C GLY A 186 -13.79 -7.57 -19.64
N ARG A 187 -13.45 -7.08 -18.45
CA ARG A 187 -14.43 -6.94 -17.36
C ARG A 187 -15.48 -5.90 -17.73
N LEU A 188 -16.74 -6.27 -17.53
CA LEU A 188 -17.88 -5.42 -17.80
C LEU A 188 -18.36 -4.73 -16.52
N TYR A 189 -18.74 -3.47 -16.67
CA TYR A 189 -19.28 -2.60 -15.64
C TYR A 189 -20.66 -2.17 -16.12
N ASN A 190 -21.72 -2.62 -15.43
CA ASN A 190 -23.11 -2.43 -15.86
C ASN A 190 -23.36 -2.89 -17.31
N GLY A 191 -22.73 -4.00 -17.72
CA GLY A 191 -22.86 -4.56 -19.07
C GLY A 191 -21.90 -3.99 -20.12
N PHE A 192 -21.07 -3.00 -19.80
CA PHE A 192 -20.18 -2.34 -20.77
C PHE A 192 -18.71 -2.36 -20.33
N PRO A 193 -17.75 -2.48 -21.26
CA PRO A 193 -16.34 -2.30 -20.94
C PRO A 193 -16.04 -0.81 -20.70
N LEU A 194 -15.13 -0.52 -19.77
CA LEU A 194 -14.68 0.86 -19.56
C LEU A 194 -13.74 1.31 -20.69
N PRO A 195 -13.93 2.52 -21.25
CA PRO A 195 -13.02 3.06 -22.23
C PRO A 195 -11.68 3.43 -21.59
N SER A 196 -10.63 3.51 -22.40
CA SER A 196 -9.36 4.05 -21.92
C SER A 196 -9.51 5.53 -21.56
N ALA A 197 -8.85 5.96 -20.47
CA ALA A 197 -8.84 7.36 -20.05
C ALA A 197 -8.37 8.30 -21.17
N ARG A 198 -7.41 7.83 -22.00
CA ARG A 198 -6.92 8.57 -23.17
C ARG A 198 -8.00 8.77 -24.23
N LEU A 199 -8.80 7.74 -24.53
CA LEU A 199 -9.87 7.84 -25.51
C LEU A 199 -10.94 8.84 -25.07
N VAL A 200 -11.31 8.84 -23.78
CA VAL A 200 -12.25 9.83 -23.21
C VAL A 200 -11.69 11.25 -23.33
N SER A 201 -10.42 11.45 -22.97
CA SER A 201 -9.75 12.75 -23.10
C SER A 201 -9.77 13.26 -24.55
N MET A 202 -9.42 12.40 -25.51
CA MET A 202 -9.36 12.79 -26.93
C MET A 202 -10.73 13.08 -27.53
N LYS A 203 -11.76 12.32 -27.15
CA LYS A 203 -13.09 12.45 -27.76
C LYS A 203 -14.02 13.44 -27.05
N MET A 204 -13.86 13.64 -25.74
CA MET A 204 -14.81 14.43 -24.95
C MET A 204 -14.22 15.72 -24.36
N ILE A 205 -12.94 15.73 -24.00
CA ILE A 205 -12.31 16.88 -23.33
C ILE A 205 -11.61 17.81 -24.33
N SER A 206 -11.15 17.25 -25.47
CA SER A 206 -10.45 18.01 -26.51
C SER A 206 -11.33 19.11 -27.10
N THR A 207 -10.75 20.30 -27.27
CA THR A 207 -11.35 21.43 -27.97
C THR A 207 -10.34 22.02 -28.95
N GLU A 208 -10.83 22.55 -30.07
CA GLU A 208 -10.01 23.28 -31.04
C GLU A 208 -9.90 24.77 -30.67
N GLU A 209 -10.93 25.30 -30.00
CA GLU A 209 -11.01 26.71 -29.62
C GLU A 209 -10.96 26.88 -28.10
N ILE A 210 -10.27 27.93 -27.65
CA ILE A 210 -10.15 28.32 -26.25
C ILE A 210 -11.14 29.44 -25.97
N THR A 211 -12.04 29.25 -25.01
CA THR A 211 -13.04 30.24 -24.62
C THR A 211 -12.59 31.00 -23.36
N PRO A 212 -12.42 32.34 -23.42
CA PRO A 212 -12.06 33.12 -22.24
C PRO A 212 -13.26 33.33 -21.30
N ASP A 213 -13.01 33.28 -19.99
CA ASP A 213 -14.02 33.67 -18.99
C ASP A 213 -14.00 35.20 -18.80
N SER A 214 -15.17 35.84 -18.89
CA SER A 214 -15.30 37.30 -18.77
C SER A 214 -15.37 37.82 -17.32
N ARG A 215 -15.55 36.91 -16.35
CA ARG A 215 -15.74 37.23 -14.92
C ARG A 215 -14.57 36.81 -14.07
N ILE A 216 -13.75 35.86 -14.54
CA ILE A 216 -12.65 35.27 -13.79
C ILE A 216 -11.33 35.61 -14.46
N THR A 217 -10.38 36.10 -13.66
CA THR A 217 -8.99 36.33 -14.09
C THR A 217 -8.21 35.03 -14.16
N HIS A 218 -7.05 35.05 -14.81
CA HIS A 218 -6.17 33.87 -14.82
C HIS A 218 -5.54 33.57 -13.44
N MET A 219 -5.42 34.57 -12.56
CA MET A 219 -5.09 34.36 -11.13
C MET A 219 -6.34 34.01 -10.34
#